data_AF-A0A538ABL3-F1
#
_entry.id   AF-A0A538ABL3-F1
#
_cell.length_a   1.000
_cell.length_b   1.000
_cell.length_c   1.000
_cell.angle_alpha   90.00
_cell.angle_beta   90.00
_cell.angle_gamma   90.00
#
_symmetry.space_group_name_H-M   'P 1'
#
loop_
_entity.id
_entity.type
_entity.pdbx_description
1 polymer ?
#
loop_
_entity_poly.entity_id
_entity_poly.type
_entity_poly.pdbx_seq_one_letter_code
_entity_poly.pdbx_strand_id
1 'polypeptide(L)'
;MGDPGQRAPLGHGRARAAGGHVTIREATEADVPVMEEFVAAYEAESWARPYPMPRDDSYLREGRILVAERDGEVIGMAKGELRKGLGHVSFVYLRPTARRQGIGKALLRELTAFFREEDVEHVTLNADTNNLDALAVWHRLGFADYRRSLLTGLAALEQRLGGESGETFGSVHLQTDDQSAVAGGVARFVPRLFVSSASVVSAPRNGWIAVYDPVASREPHSLRGLASELSNVTGGVVVALSAERADVVRLVAFDRGRMADEYLSVPEYYGPLPPGDAIALRANPTLLARLTGAEPGAIRAVARTAGSPTELPPAPELLELVADALGIEGAGLDFEGASRLEGAVTVEHG
;
A
#
# COMPACT_ATOMS: atom_id res chain seq x y z
N MET A 1 9.67 42.35 -39.40
CA MET A 1 9.35 43.74 -38.99
C MET A 1 7.96 44.04 -39.52
N GLY A 2 6.98 43.99 -38.64
CA GLY A 2 5.55 44.03 -38.94
C GLY A 2 4.79 43.79 -37.65
N ASP A 3 4.35 44.88 -37.05
CA ASP A 3 3.60 45.00 -35.80
C ASP A 3 2.21 44.35 -35.89
N PRO A 4 1.81 43.44 -34.98
CA PRO A 4 0.42 43.07 -34.81
C PRO A 4 -0.18 43.87 -33.65
N GLY A 5 -0.73 45.03 -33.99
CA GLY A 5 -1.58 45.81 -33.11
C GLY A 5 -2.83 45.04 -32.67
N GLN A 6 -3.18 45.29 -31.40
CA GLN A 6 -4.52 45.32 -30.81
C GLN A 6 -5.57 44.34 -31.38
N ARG A 7 -5.77 43.22 -30.67
CA ARG A 7 -7.06 42.52 -30.68
C ARG A 7 -7.92 43.04 -29.54
N ALA A 8 -9.11 43.52 -29.88
CA ALA A 8 -10.13 43.97 -28.94
C ALA A 8 -10.64 42.79 -28.08
N PRO A 9 -11.00 43.01 -26.80
CA PRO A 9 -11.64 41.98 -26.00
C PRO A 9 -13.12 41.89 -26.38
N LEU A 10 -13.60 40.69 -26.72
CA LEU A 10 -15.02 40.41 -26.88
C LEU A 10 -15.40 39.21 -26.02
N GLY A 11 -16.31 39.45 -25.06
CA GLY A 11 -17.21 38.42 -24.52
C GLY A 11 -17.16 38.19 -23.01
N HIS A 12 -17.86 39.02 -22.23
CA HIS A 12 -18.19 38.70 -20.84
C HIS A 12 -19.29 37.62 -20.78
N GLY A 13 -18.91 36.37 -20.50
CA GLY A 13 -19.85 35.28 -20.20
C GLY A 13 -20.60 35.53 -18.89
N ARG A 14 -21.86 35.98 -18.97
CA ARG A 14 -22.72 36.21 -17.80
C ARG A 14 -23.51 34.95 -17.46
N ALA A 15 -23.15 34.24 -16.38
CA ALA A 15 -23.97 33.18 -15.80
C ALA A 15 -24.71 33.70 -14.55
N ARG A 16 -26.05 33.66 -14.53
CA ARG A 16 -26.87 34.00 -13.36
C ARG A 16 -27.09 32.75 -12.48
N ALA A 17 -26.67 32.83 -11.21
CA ALA A 17 -27.15 31.98 -10.12
C ALA A 17 -27.74 32.88 -9.02
N ALA A 18 -28.73 32.39 -8.27
CA ALA A 18 -29.45 33.17 -7.26
C ALA A 18 -28.52 33.51 -6.07
N GLY A 19 -28.30 34.81 -5.84
CA GLY A 19 -27.48 35.36 -4.75
C GLY A 19 -26.19 36.02 -5.24
N GLY A 20 -26.19 37.35 -5.37
CA GLY A 20 -25.04 38.17 -5.81
C GLY A 20 -24.62 37.90 -7.26
N HIS A 21 -24.36 38.95 -8.04
CA HIS A 21 -23.90 38.76 -9.42
C HIS A 21 -22.44 38.25 -9.41
N VAL A 22 -22.25 36.95 -9.64
CA VAL A 22 -20.90 36.37 -9.82
C VAL A 22 -20.43 36.64 -11.25
N THR A 23 -19.23 37.19 -11.38
CA THR A 23 -18.55 37.45 -12.66
C THR A 23 -17.33 36.56 -12.77
N ILE A 24 -17.09 35.98 -13.95
CA ILE A 24 -15.86 35.26 -14.25
C ILE A 24 -15.02 36.13 -15.17
N ARG A 25 -13.74 36.26 -14.83
CA ARG A 25 -12.76 37.00 -15.64
C ARG A 25 -11.40 36.34 -15.57
N GLU A 26 -10.54 36.71 -16.51
CA GLU A 26 -9.13 36.39 -16.45
C GLU A 26 -8.49 37.05 -15.22
N ALA A 27 -7.60 36.31 -14.56
CA ALA A 27 -6.82 36.82 -13.44
C ALA A 27 -5.80 37.86 -13.92
N THR A 28 -5.46 38.78 -13.03
CA THR A 28 -4.46 39.82 -13.21
C THR A 28 -3.37 39.69 -12.15
N GLU A 29 -2.26 40.40 -12.29
CA GLU A 29 -1.19 40.39 -11.28
C GLU A 29 -1.70 40.83 -9.88
N ALA A 30 -2.74 41.67 -9.84
CA ALA A 30 -3.37 42.09 -8.59
C ALA A 30 -4.09 40.95 -7.86
N ASP A 31 -4.45 39.86 -8.55
CA ASP A 31 -5.11 38.70 -7.97
C ASP A 31 -4.12 37.68 -7.40
N VAL A 32 -2.81 37.82 -7.65
CA VAL A 32 -1.80 36.84 -7.21
C VAL A 32 -1.84 36.57 -5.71
N PRO A 33 -1.90 37.59 -4.81
CA PRO A 33 -1.94 37.34 -3.37
C PRO A 33 -3.15 36.48 -2.93
N VAL A 34 -4.34 36.71 -3.48
CA VAL A 34 -5.54 35.91 -3.14
C VAL A 34 -5.49 34.51 -3.76
N MET A 35 -4.85 34.35 -4.92
CA MET A 35 -4.62 33.03 -5.50
C MET A 35 -3.63 32.21 -4.68
N GLU A 36 -2.57 32.83 -4.14
CA GLU A 36 -1.65 32.19 -3.20
C GLU A 36 -2.36 31.74 -1.93
N GLU A 37 -3.29 32.56 -1.39
CA GLU A 37 -4.16 32.14 -0.28
C GLU A 37 -5.00 30.91 -0.63
N PHE A 38 -5.52 30.80 -1.86
CA PHE A 38 -6.30 29.65 -2.30
C PHE A 38 -5.45 28.38 -2.41
N VAL A 39 -4.22 28.49 -2.92
CA VAL A 39 -3.28 27.38 -2.96
C VAL A 39 -2.95 26.91 -1.55
N ALA A 40 -2.65 27.83 -0.63
CA ALA A 40 -2.37 27.50 0.77
C ALA A 40 -3.58 26.87 1.48
N ALA A 41 -4.79 27.39 1.23
CA ALA A 41 -6.02 26.83 1.79
C ALA A 41 -6.30 25.41 1.23
N TYR A 42 -6.10 25.20 -0.07
CA TYR A 42 -6.19 23.87 -0.66
C TYR A 42 -5.14 22.90 -0.08
N GLU A 43 -3.91 23.35 0.12
CA GLU A 43 -2.85 22.54 0.74
C GLU A 43 -3.28 22.07 2.13
N ALA A 44 -3.76 22.99 2.96
CA ALA A 44 -4.24 22.67 4.31
C ALA A 44 -5.49 21.78 4.33
N GLU A 45 -6.42 21.97 3.39
CA GLU A 45 -7.71 21.25 3.37
C GLU A 45 -7.64 19.88 2.68
N SER A 46 -6.78 19.72 1.68
CA SER A 46 -6.90 18.62 0.70
C SER A 46 -5.58 17.95 0.30
N TRP A 47 -4.42 18.48 0.68
CA TRP A 47 -3.14 17.89 0.30
C TRP A 47 -2.72 16.75 1.24
N ALA A 48 -3.21 15.54 0.96
CA ALA A 48 -2.89 14.34 1.73
C ALA A 48 -1.64 13.59 1.24
N ARG A 49 -0.79 14.22 0.42
CA ARG A 49 0.34 13.54 -0.24
C ARG A 49 1.58 13.55 0.67
N PRO A 50 2.41 12.49 0.65
CA PRO A 50 3.58 12.38 1.52
C PRO A 50 4.80 13.21 1.03
N TYR A 51 4.59 14.12 0.08
CA TYR A 51 5.60 15.00 -0.49
C TYR A 51 5.02 16.42 -0.60
N PRO A 52 5.87 17.46 -0.55
CA PRO A 52 5.41 18.85 -0.54
C PRO A 52 4.72 19.23 -1.85
N MET A 53 3.81 20.20 -1.77
CA MET A 53 3.26 20.84 -2.97
C MET A 53 4.39 21.57 -3.73
N PRO A 54 4.47 21.44 -5.07
CA PRO A 54 5.41 22.22 -5.87
C PRO A 54 5.14 23.73 -5.71
N ARG A 55 6.16 24.50 -5.36
CA ARG A 55 6.10 25.97 -5.16
C ARG A 55 6.87 26.69 -6.26
N ASP A 56 6.41 26.54 -7.49
CA ASP A 56 6.98 27.27 -8.62
C ASP A 56 6.35 28.67 -8.69
N ASP A 57 7.17 29.72 -8.63
CA ASP A 57 6.75 31.13 -8.69
C ASP A 57 5.99 31.47 -9.99
N SER A 58 6.21 30.71 -11.06
CA SER A 58 5.51 30.85 -12.34
C SER A 58 4.10 30.23 -12.33
N TYR A 59 3.79 29.36 -11.36
CA TYR A 59 2.59 28.52 -11.40
C TYR A 59 1.29 29.33 -11.45
N LEU A 60 1.24 30.48 -10.77
CA LEU A 60 0.08 31.38 -10.73
C LEU A 60 0.16 32.50 -11.78
N ARG A 61 1.10 32.41 -12.72
CA ARG A 61 1.33 33.42 -13.78
C ARG A 61 1.27 32.82 -15.18
N GLU A 62 1.45 31.51 -15.32
CA GLU A 62 1.41 30.82 -16.61
C GLU A 62 0.08 30.09 -16.86
N GLY A 63 -0.30 29.97 -18.14
CA GLY A 63 -1.55 29.34 -18.56
C GLY A 63 -2.76 30.26 -18.47
N ARG A 64 -3.96 29.68 -18.61
CA ARG A 64 -5.23 30.40 -18.52
C ARG A 64 -5.76 30.34 -17.11
N ILE A 65 -5.74 31.46 -16.41
CA ILE A 65 -6.19 31.55 -15.01
C ILE A 65 -7.44 32.41 -14.96
N LEU A 66 -8.52 31.83 -14.44
CA LEU A 66 -9.81 32.49 -14.30
C LEU A 66 -10.16 32.63 -12.82
N VAL A 67 -10.67 33.79 -12.44
CA VAL A 67 -11.21 34.05 -11.09
C VAL A 67 -12.71 34.25 -11.15
N ALA A 68 -13.39 33.78 -10.10
CA ALA A 68 -14.78 34.08 -9.84
C ALA A 68 -14.87 35.19 -8.80
N GLU A 69 -15.49 36.31 -9.18
CA GLU A 69 -15.62 37.50 -8.37
C GLU A 69 -17.09 37.73 -8.00
N ARG A 70 -17.37 38.07 -6.74
CA ARG A 70 -18.68 38.47 -6.24
C ARG A 70 -18.52 39.74 -5.40
N ASP A 71 -19.26 40.78 -5.76
CA ASP A 71 -19.28 42.05 -5.02
C ASP A 71 -17.87 42.65 -4.78
N GLY A 72 -16.96 42.50 -5.75
CA GLY A 72 -15.56 42.97 -5.68
C GLY A 72 -14.59 42.00 -5.00
N GLU A 73 -15.06 40.88 -4.46
CA GLU A 73 -14.22 39.87 -3.79
C GLU A 73 -14.01 38.65 -4.68
N VAL A 74 -12.76 38.22 -4.84
CA VAL A 74 -12.43 36.94 -5.49
C VAL A 74 -12.74 35.79 -4.54
N ILE A 75 -13.66 34.91 -4.94
CA ILE A 75 -14.20 33.81 -4.12
C ILE A 75 -13.80 32.42 -4.62
N GLY A 76 -13.07 32.35 -5.73
CA GLY A 76 -12.50 31.12 -6.26
C GLY A 76 -11.78 31.30 -7.58
N MET A 77 -11.11 30.24 -8.03
CA MET A 77 -10.32 30.24 -9.25
C MET A 77 -10.35 28.89 -9.97
N ALA A 78 -10.04 28.92 -11.26
CA ALA A 78 -9.70 27.73 -12.03
C ALA A 78 -8.51 28.04 -12.96
N LYS A 79 -7.61 27.08 -13.12
CA LYS A 79 -6.44 27.17 -13.98
C LYS A 79 -6.47 26.06 -15.03
N GLY A 80 -6.27 26.46 -16.28
CA GLY A 80 -6.12 25.59 -17.44
C GLY A 80 -4.79 25.82 -18.15
N GLU A 81 -4.20 24.75 -18.67
CA GLU A 81 -2.94 24.78 -19.43
C GLU A 81 -3.05 23.92 -20.68
N LEU A 82 -2.24 24.22 -21.70
CA LEU A 82 -2.08 23.34 -22.85
C LEU A 82 -0.90 22.40 -22.61
N ARG A 83 -1.11 21.09 -22.74
CA ARG A 83 -0.09 20.06 -22.53
C ARG A 83 -0.12 19.02 -23.63
N LYS A 84 0.87 19.03 -24.52
CA LYS A 84 1.06 18.00 -25.57
C LYS A 84 -0.24 17.67 -26.35
N GLY A 85 -0.99 18.69 -26.75
CA GLY A 85 -2.27 18.55 -27.47
C GLY A 85 -3.50 18.28 -26.60
N LEU A 86 -3.38 18.38 -25.26
CA LEU A 86 -4.47 18.26 -24.31
C LEU A 86 -4.70 19.56 -23.55
N GLY A 87 -5.96 19.87 -23.23
CA GLY A 87 -6.31 20.88 -22.25
C GLY A 87 -6.17 20.24 -20.88
N HIS A 88 -5.42 20.86 -19.97
CA HIS A 88 -5.22 20.35 -18.62
C HIS A 88 -5.77 21.32 -17.60
N VAL A 89 -6.81 20.91 -16.88
CA VAL A 89 -7.29 21.65 -15.71
C VAL A 89 -6.38 21.30 -14.54
N SER A 90 -5.46 22.21 -14.21
CA SER A 90 -4.42 21.97 -13.21
C SER A 90 -4.85 22.34 -11.80
N PHE A 91 -5.83 23.24 -11.66
CA PHE A 91 -6.32 23.69 -10.36
C PHE A 91 -7.76 24.20 -10.44
N VAL A 92 -8.59 23.83 -9.47
CA VAL A 92 -9.92 24.42 -9.26
C VAL A 92 -10.13 24.53 -7.76
N TYR A 93 -10.38 25.75 -7.29
CA TYR A 93 -10.65 26.00 -5.88
C TYR A 93 -11.76 27.03 -5.72
N LEU A 94 -12.62 26.80 -4.73
CA LEU A 94 -13.64 27.74 -4.28
C LEU A 94 -13.56 27.82 -2.77
N ARG A 95 -13.67 29.04 -2.22
CA ARG A 95 -13.87 29.23 -0.78
C ARG A 95 -15.06 28.36 -0.31
N PRO A 96 -15.04 27.77 0.90
CA PRO A 96 -16.13 26.90 1.38
C PRO A 96 -17.53 27.52 1.25
N THR A 97 -17.66 28.81 1.51
CA THR A 97 -18.90 29.60 1.41
C THR A 97 -19.42 29.80 -0.02
N ALA A 98 -18.59 29.56 -1.04
CA ALA A 98 -18.92 29.69 -2.47
C ALA A 98 -19.20 28.33 -3.15
N ARG A 99 -19.03 27.21 -2.44
CA ARG A 99 -19.24 25.86 -2.99
C ARG A 99 -20.72 25.57 -3.21
N ARG A 100 -21.01 24.57 -4.06
CA ARG A 100 -22.36 24.08 -4.39
C ARG A 100 -23.33 25.12 -4.96
N GLN A 101 -22.83 26.27 -5.44
CA GLN A 101 -23.62 27.35 -6.05
C GLN A 101 -23.47 27.40 -7.59
N GLY A 102 -22.91 26.36 -8.21
CA GLY A 102 -22.69 26.30 -9.67
C GLY A 102 -21.49 27.10 -10.18
N ILE A 103 -20.77 27.83 -9.32
CA ILE A 103 -19.63 28.68 -9.70
C ILE A 103 -18.49 27.86 -10.33
N GLY A 104 -18.14 26.70 -9.77
CA GLY A 104 -17.10 25.83 -10.34
C GLY A 104 -17.43 25.35 -11.76
N LYS A 105 -18.72 25.05 -12.03
CA LYS A 105 -19.17 24.70 -13.39
C LYS A 105 -19.08 25.88 -14.35
N ALA A 106 -19.30 27.10 -13.85
CA ALA A 106 -19.15 28.30 -14.65
C ALA A 106 -17.67 28.58 -14.98
N LEU A 107 -16.76 28.43 -14.02
CA LEU A 107 -15.30 28.52 -14.26
C LEU A 107 -14.82 27.49 -15.30
N LEU A 108 -15.26 26.24 -15.18
CA LEU A 108 -14.90 25.17 -16.13
C LEU A 108 -15.45 25.42 -17.54
N ARG A 109 -16.62 26.06 -17.66
CA ARG A 109 -17.20 26.42 -18.95
C ARG A 109 -16.30 27.41 -19.70
N GLU A 110 -15.83 28.44 -19.01
CA GLU A 110 -14.91 29.43 -19.58
C GLU A 110 -13.54 28.81 -19.93
N LEU A 111 -13.02 27.89 -19.10
CA LEU A 111 -11.81 27.12 -19.46
C LEU A 111 -12.03 26.24 -20.69
N THR A 112 -13.21 25.64 -20.85
CA THR A 112 -13.54 24.82 -22.03
C THR A 112 -13.62 25.68 -23.29
N ALA A 113 -14.14 26.91 -23.20
CA ALA A 113 -14.14 27.85 -24.31
C ALA A 113 -12.69 28.19 -24.74
N PHE A 114 -11.81 28.45 -23.76
CA PHE A 114 -10.38 28.63 -24.03
C PHE A 114 -9.75 27.41 -24.72
N PHE A 115 -9.96 26.19 -24.21
CA PHE A 115 -9.40 24.98 -24.85
C PHE A 115 -9.94 24.75 -26.27
N ARG A 116 -11.19 25.15 -26.53
CA ARG A 116 -11.80 25.09 -27.86
C ARG A 116 -11.17 26.07 -28.84
N GLU A 117 -10.83 27.28 -28.37
CA GLU A 117 -10.12 28.30 -29.15
C GLU A 117 -8.70 27.83 -29.52
N GLU A 118 -8.08 27.05 -28.65
CA GLU A 118 -6.75 26.44 -28.85
C GLU A 118 -6.79 25.10 -29.63
N ASP A 119 -7.93 24.78 -30.26
CA ASP A 119 -8.17 23.59 -31.08
C ASP A 119 -7.85 22.25 -30.39
N VAL A 120 -8.12 22.17 -29.08
CA VAL A 120 -7.94 20.95 -28.32
C VAL A 120 -9.23 20.14 -28.22
N GLU A 121 -9.15 18.85 -28.55
CA GLU A 121 -10.27 17.93 -28.53
C GLU A 121 -10.50 17.25 -27.15
N HIS A 122 -9.45 17.11 -26.35
CA HIS A 122 -9.48 16.33 -25.10
C HIS A 122 -9.00 17.13 -23.89
N VAL A 123 -9.73 17.02 -22.77
CA VAL A 123 -9.41 17.68 -21.49
C VAL A 123 -9.06 16.66 -20.43
N THR A 124 -8.03 16.93 -19.63
CA THR A 124 -7.55 16.07 -18.54
C THR A 124 -7.38 16.87 -17.25
N LEU A 125 -7.45 16.18 -16.11
CA LEU A 125 -7.18 16.72 -14.78
C LEU A 125 -6.57 15.61 -13.91
N ASN A 126 -5.93 16.00 -12.80
CA ASN A 126 -5.50 15.05 -11.77
C ASN A 126 -6.42 15.20 -10.55
N ALA A 127 -6.88 14.07 -10.01
CA ALA A 127 -7.62 14.01 -8.75
C ALA A 127 -6.97 12.95 -7.85
N ASP A 128 -6.91 13.23 -6.54
CA ASP A 128 -6.40 12.26 -5.58
C ASP A 128 -7.40 11.13 -5.38
N THR A 129 -6.91 9.89 -5.32
CA THR A 129 -7.73 8.66 -5.24
C THR A 129 -8.56 8.58 -3.96
N ASN A 130 -8.13 9.26 -2.90
CA ASN A 130 -8.85 9.35 -1.63
C ASN A 130 -9.89 10.49 -1.59
N ASN A 131 -9.93 11.37 -2.60
CA ASN A 131 -10.89 12.46 -2.69
C ASN A 131 -12.15 12.01 -3.45
N LEU A 132 -12.91 11.12 -2.82
CA LEU A 132 -14.10 10.50 -3.41
C LEU A 132 -15.17 11.53 -3.83
N ASP A 133 -15.29 12.64 -3.09
CA ASP A 133 -16.21 13.73 -3.42
C ASP A 133 -15.83 14.42 -4.73
N ALA A 134 -14.55 14.74 -4.93
CA ALA A 134 -14.06 15.33 -6.17
C ALA A 134 -14.20 14.35 -7.34
N LEU A 135 -13.81 13.09 -7.16
CA LEU A 135 -13.95 12.05 -8.18
C LEU A 135 -15.40 11.90 -8.63
N ALA A 136 -16.36 11.89 -7.70
CA ALA A 136 -17.77 11.81 -8.03
C ALA A 136 -18.26 13.02 -8.85
N VAL A 137 -17.71 14.21 -8.62
CA VAL A 137 -18.00 15.41 -9.42
C VAL A 137 -17.41 15.27 -10.83
N TRP A 138 -16.16 14.86 -10.96
CA TRP A 138 -15.48 14.71 -12.25
C TRP A 138 -16.14 13.63 -13.12
N HIS A 139 -16.48 12.47 -12.55
CA HIS A 139 -17.19 11.42 -13.28
C HIS A 139 -18.58 11.86 -13.74
N ARG A 140 -19.31 12.65 -12.93
CA ARG A 140 -20.60 13.24 -13.34
C ARG A 140 -20.47 14.24 -14.50
N LEU A 141 -19.29 14.82 -14.70
CA LEU A 141 -18.98 15.68 -15.84
C LEU A 141 -18.45 14.91 -17.06
N GLY A 142 -18.35 13.57 -16.97
CA GLY A 142 -17.92 12.71 -18.07
C GLY A 142 -16.42 12.41 -18.11
N PHE A 143 -15.65 12.84 -17.09
CA PHE A 143 -14.25 12.42 -16.97
C PHE A 143 -14.17 10.92 -16.64
N ALA A 144 -13.28 10.22 -17.34
CA ALA A 144 -12.97 8.81 -17.11
C ALA A 144 -11.48 8.65 -16.76
N ASP A 145 -11.16 7.58 -16.04
CA ASP A 145 -9.77 7.25 -15.70
C ASP A 145 -8.96 6.95 -16.96
N TYR A 146 -7.89 7.72 -17.18
CA TYR A 146 -7.04 7.58 -18.36
C TYR A 146 -5.60 7.15 -18.04
N ARG A 147 -5.03 7.60 -16.92
CA ARG A 147 -3.66 7.28 -16.50
C ARG A 147 -3.58 7.15 -14.98
N ARG A 148 -2.70 6.26 -14.51
CA ARG A 148 -2.31 6.14 -13.10
C ARG A 148 -0.90 6.67 -12.89
N SER A 149 -0.71 7.39 -11.78
CA SER A 149 0.59 7.72 -11.22
C SER A 149 0.84 6.79 -10.03
N LEU A 150 1.97 6.09 -10.04
CA LEU A 150 2.39 5.21 -8.94
C LEU A 150 3.41 5.93 -8.08
N LEU A 151 3.35 5.71 -6.76
CA LEU A 151 4.23 6.34 -5.78
C LEU A 151 4.81 5.27 -4.85
N THR A 152 6.12 5.36 -4.59
CA THR A 152 6.83 4.61 -3.55
C THR A 152 7.88 5.52 -2.92
N GLY A 153 8.29 5.25 -1.68
CA GLY A 153 9.46 5.89 -1.08
C GLY A 153 10.74 5.48 -1.80
N LEU A 154 11.68 6.42 -1.94
CA LEU A 154 12.96 6.22 -2.66
C LEU A 154 13.79 5.10 -2.03
N ALA A 155 14.00 5.12 -0.70
CA ALA A 155 14.76 4.09 0.00
C ALA A 155 14.16 2.67 -0.19
N ALA A 156 12.83 2.57 -0.14
CA ALA A 156 12.14 1.30 -0.36
C ALA A 156 12.21 0.81 -1.81
N LEU A 157 12.44 1.72 -2.78
CA LEU A 157 12.68 1.36 -4.17
C LEU A 157 14.12 0.90 -4.38
N GLU A 158 15.09 1.59 -3.79
CA GLU A 158 16.52 1.22 -3.83
C GLU A 158 16.75 -0.18 -3.25
N GLN A 159 16.16 -0.48 -2.08
CA GLN A 159 16.20 -1.81 -1.49
C GLN A 159 15.65 -2.89 -2.44
N ARG A 160 14.53 -2.61 -3.12
CA ARG A 160 13.91 -3.56 -4.05
C ARG A 160 14.67 -3.73 -5.37
N LEU A 161 15.31 -2.66 -5.86
CA LEU A 161 16.07 -2.68 -7.13
C LEU A 161 17.50 -3.19 -6.96
N GLY A 162 18.06 -3.11 -5.75
CA GLY A 162 19.42 -3.59 -5.42
C GLY A 162 19.62 -5.09 -5.63
N GLY A 163 18.58 -5.87 -5.96
CA GLY A 163 18.69 -7.27 -6.36
C GLY A 163 18.94 -8.25 -5.21
N GLU A 164 19.09 -7.77 -3.99
CA GLU A 164 19.25 -8.57 -2.77
C GLU A 164 17.95 -8.60 -1.95
N SER A 165 16.80 -8.81 -2.60
CA SER A 165 15.72 -9.47 -1.85
C SER A 165 16.23 -10.88 -1.59
N GLY A 166 16.83 -11.12 -0.43
CA GLY A 166 17.41 -12.41 -0.10
C GLY A 166 16.37 -13.52 -0.18
N GLU A 167 16.80 -14.77 -0.18
CA GLU A 167 15.86 -15.86 -0.44
C GLU A 167 14.74 -15.90 0.62
N THR A 168 13.50 -16.09 0.16
CA THR A 168 12.43 -16.50 1.07
C THR A 168 12.67 -17.95 1.45
N PHE A 169 12.69 -18.22 2.74
CA PHE A 169 12.72 -19.57 3.25
C PHE A 169 11.81 -19.68 4.49
N GLY A 170 11.32 -20.89 4.76
CA GLY A 170 10.49 -21.15 5.92
C GLY A 170 10.29 -22.64 6.18
N SER A 171 9.74 -22.93 7.35
CA SER A 171 9.47 -24.28 7.83
C SER A 171 8.19 -24.31 8.67
N VAL A 172 7.63 -25.51 8.82
CA VAL A 172 6.40 -25.76 9.59
C VAL A 172 6.74 -26.55 10.84
N HIS A 173 6.28 -26.12 12.00
CA HIS A 173 6.57 -26.77 13.28
C HIS A 173 5.26 -27.16 13.96
N LEU A 174 5.12 -28.43 14.32
CA LEU A 174 3.92 -29.00 14.92
C LEU A 174 4.24 -29.43 16.35
N GLN A 175 3.41 -29.04 17.31
CA GLN A 175 3.58 -29.43 18.70
C GLN A 175 2.99 -30.83 18.95
N THR A 176 3.78 -31.86 18.67
CA THR A 176 3.40 -33.28 18.76
C THR A 176 4.66 -34.15 18.83
N ASP A 177 4.52 -35.37 19.32
CA ASP A 177 5.54 -36.42 19.30
C ASP A 177 5.26 -37.53 18.26
N ASP A 178 4.12 -37.47 17.55
CA ASP A 178 3.71 -38.48 16.56
C ASP A 178 4.26 -38.16 15.16
N GLN A 179 5.55 -38.50 14.95
CA GLN A 179 6.23 -38.30 13.67
C GLN A 179 5.55 -39.04 12.51
N SER A 180 4.95 -40.20 12.79
CA SER A 180 4.29 -41.02 11.77
C SER A 180 3.00 -40.36 11.27
N ALA A 181 2.20 -39.77 12.17
CA ALA A 181 1.02 -39.00 11.79
C ALA A 181 1.39 -37.76 10.97
N VAL A 182 2.48 -37.06 11.33
CA VAL A 182 2.97 -35.91 10.56
C VAL A 182 3.42 -36.33 9.17
N ALA A 183 4.26 -37.37 9.07
CA ALA A 183 4.72 -37.90 7.77
C ALA A 183 3.55 -38.35 6.88
N GLY A 184 2.55 -39.03 7.46
CA GLY A 184 1.32 -39.41 6.75
C GLY A 184 0.51 -38.20 6.29
N GLY A 185 0.43 -37.14 7.10
CA GLY A 185 -0.18 -35.86 6.72
C GLY A 185 0.55 -35.20 5.56
N VAL A 186 1.88 -35.13 5.62
CA VAL A 186 2.73 -34.56 4.57
C VAL A 186 2.56 -35.30 3.24
N ALA A 187 2.68 -36.64 3.24
CA ALA A 187 2.44 -37.47 2.06
C ALA A 187 1.04 -37.28 1.48
N ARG A 188 0.04 -37.04 2.35
CA ARG A 188 -1.34 -36.82 1.95
C ARG A 188 -1.56 -35.45 1.31
N PHE A 189 -0.99 -34.38 1.87
CA PHE A 189 -1.39 -33.01 1.56
C PHE A 189 -0.46 -32.29 0.59
N VAL A 190 0.84 -32.55 0.61
CA VAL A 190 1.78 -31.85 -0.29
C VAL A 190 1.35 -31.97 -1.76
N PRO A 191 1.08 -33.17 -2.33
CA PRO A 191 0.67 -33.29 -3.74
C PRO A 191 -0.67 -32.60 -4.09
N ARG A 192 -1.49 -32.26 -3.09
CA ARG A 192 -2.76 -31.54 -3.29
C ARG A 192 -2.61 -30.03 -3.21
N LEU A 193 -1.58 -29.55 -2.52
CA LEU A 193 -1.34 -28.13 -2.30
C LEU A 193 -0.35 -27.55 -3.33
N PHE A 194 0.71 -28.28 -3.66
CA PHE A 194 1.75 -27.85 -4.59
C PHE A 194 2.60 -29.04 -5.11
N VAL A 195 3.39 -28.81 -6.15
CA VAL A 195 4.26 -29.84 -6.75
C VAL A 195 5.65 -29.74 -6.14
N SER A 196 6.00 -30.68 -5.26
CA SER A 196 7.33 -30.84 -4.65
C SER A 196 7.79 -32.29 -4.85
N SER A 197 9.09 -32.54 -4.90
CA SER A 197 9.63 -33.91 -5.03
C SER A 197 9.67 -34.65 -3.70
N ALA A 198 9.98 -33.95 -2.60
CA ALA A 198 10.10 -34.56 -1.28
C ALA A 198 9.99 -33.51 -0.17
N SER A 199 9.62 -33.95 1.02
CA SER A 199 9.72 -33.16 2.25
C SER A 199 10.45 -33.95 3.34
N VAL A 200 11.10 -33.27 4.27
CA VAL A 200 11.72 -33.88 5.46
C VAL A 200 10.85 -33.63 6.67
N VAL A 201 10.62 -34.66 7.49
CA VAL A 201 9.94 -34.59 8.78
C VAL A 201 10.93 -34.94 9.88
N SER A 202 11.24 -34.01 10.78
CA SER A 202 12.19 -34.25 11.86
C SER A 202 11.62 -35.22 12.91
N ALA A 203 12.49 -35.86 13.70
CA ALA A 203 12.09 -36.44 14.97
C ALA A 203 11.58 -35.33 15.93
N PRO A 204 10.83 -35.68 16.99
CA PRO A 204 10.45 -34.73 18.03
C PRO A 204 11.68 -34.09 18.70
N ARG A 205 11.72 -32.76 18.73
CA ARG A 205 12.78 -31.94 19.35
C ARG A 205 12.12 -30.85 20.16
N ASN A 206 12.38 -30.82 21.46
CA ASN A 206 11.77 -29.89 22.43
C ASN A 206 10.23 -29.78 22.32
N GLY A 207 9.54 -30.91 22.09
CA GLY A 207 8.08 -30.96 21.94
C GLY A 207 7.56 -30.58 20.55
N TRP A 208 8.45 -30.39 19.57
CA TRP A 208 8.11 -30.02 18.20
C TRP A 208 8.60 -31.04 17.17
N ILE A 209 7.77 -31.32 16.17
CA ILE A 209 8.16 -31.95 14.91
C ILE A 209 8.18 -30.89 13.83
N ALA A 210 9.27 -30.80 13.06
CA ALA A 210 9.40 -29.84 11.97
C ALA A 210 9.22 -30.52 10.60
N VAL A 211 8.61 -29.80 9.66
CA VAL A 211 8.47 -30.18 8.26
C VAL A 211 9.19 -29.15 7.39
N TYR A 212 10.10 -29.65 6.57
CA TYR A 212 10.90 -28.87 5.63
C TYR A 212 10.60 -29.34 4.21
N ASP A 213 10.04 -28.45 3.40
CA ASP A 213 9.75 -28.72 2.00
C ASP A 213 10.38 -27.63 1.12
N PRO A 214 11.15 -27.97 0.06
CA PRO A 214 11.87 -26.98 -0.75
C PRO A 214 10.97 -25.96 -1.44
N VAL A 215 9.75 -26.36 -1.82
CA VAL A 215 8.78 -25.51 -2.52
C VAL A 215 8.03 -24.67 -1.51
N ALA A 216 7.48 -25.29 -0.47
CA ALA A 216 6.77 -24.56 0.58
C ALA A 216 7.69 -23.53 1.27
N SER A 217 8.96 -23.86 1.48
CA SER A 217 9.95 -22.97 2.08
C SER A 217 10.06 -21.63 1.33
N ARG A 218 9.98 -21.65 0.00
CA ARG A 218 10.12 -20.44 -0.84
C ARG A 218 8.79 -19.75 -1.15
N GLU A 219 7.67 -20.39 -0.84
CA GLU A 219 6.33 -19.95 -1.20
C GLU A 219 5.44 -19.79 0.05
N PRO A 220 5.28 -18.56 0.58
CA PRO A 220 4.52 -18.33 1.82
C PRO A 220 3.07 -18.83 1.80
N HIS A 221 2.42 -18.84 0.63
CA HIS A 221 1.07 -19.39 0.49
C HIS A 221 1.05 -20.92 0.67
N SER A 222 2.00 -21.60 0.03
CA SER A 222 2.18 -23.06 0.11
C SER A 222 2.54 -23.49 1.54
N LEU A 223 3.44 -22.76 2.21
CA LEU A 223 3.81 -22.99 3.61
C LEU A 223 2.60 -22.88 4.56
N ARG A 224 1.81 -21.81 4.44
CA ARG A 224 0.60 -21.61 5.26
C ARG A 224 -0.47 -22.66 4.99
N GLY A 225 -0.68 -23.02 3.72
CA GLY A 225 -1.61 -24.08 3.34
C GLY A 225 -1.23 -25.41 4.00
N LEU A 226 0.05 -25.79 3.92
CA LEU A 226 0.55 -27.01 4.55
C LEU A 226 0.38 -26.97 6.08
N ALA A 227 0.76 -25.87 6.73
CA ALA A 227 0.62 -25.71 8.17
C ALA A 227 -0.84 -25.82 8.64
N SER A 228 -1.77 -25.22 7.90
CA SER A 228 -3.21 -25.29 8.16
C SER A 228 -3.74 -26.72 8.07
N GLU A 229 -3.44 -27.44 6.98
CA GLU A 229 -3.88 -28.83 6.79
C GLU A 229 -3.28 -29.78 7.83
N LEU A 230 -2.00 -29.58 8.18
CA LEU A 230 -1.34 -30.35 9.22
C LEU A 230 -1.94 -30.09 10.61
N SER A 231 -2.27 -28.84 10.93
CA SER A 231 -2.98 -28.51 12.18
C SER A 231 -4.37 -29.14 12.22
N ASN A 232 -5.08 -29.15 11.08
CA ASN A 232 -6.41 -29.74 10.97
C ASN A 232 -6.39 -31.26 11.20
N VAL A 233 -5.45 -31.98 10.59
CA VAL A 233 -5.40 -33.46 10.68
C VAL A 233 -4.83 -33.96 12.01
N THR A 234 -3.85 -33.26 12.58
CA THR A 234 -3.24 -33.63 13.86
C THR A 234 -4.05 -33.13 15.06
N GLY A 235 -4.88 -32.11 14.86
CA GLY A 235 -5.59 -31.40 15.93
C GLY A 235 -4.67 -30.59 16.85
N GLY A 236 -3.37 -30.52 16.53
CA GLY A 236 -2.34 -29.86 17.32
C GLY A 236 -2.08 -28.42 16.91
N VAL A 237 -1.29 -27.73 17.74
CA VAL A 237 -0.76 -26.41 17.44
C VAL A 237 0.32 -26.53 16.37
N VAL A 238 0.21 -25.72 15.33
CA VAL A 238 1.19 -25.66 14.24
C VAL A 238 1.63 -24.22 14.01
N VAL A 239 2.92 -23.99 13.89
CA VAL A 239 3.50 -22.68 13.61
C VAL A 239 4.23 -22.74 12.28
N ALA A 240 3.81 -21.94 11.31
CA ALA A 240 4.61 -21.66 10.12
C ALA A 240 5.52 -20.46 10.42
N LEU A 241 6.83 -20.65 10.25
CA LEU A 241 7.84 -19.60 10.41
C LEU A 241 8.55 -19.38 9.09
N SER A 242 8.70 -18.12 8.67
CA SER A 242 9.41 -17.79 7.44
C SER A 242 10.15 -16.46 7.53
N ALA A 243 11.37 -16.44 7.01
CA ALA A 243 12.05 -15.21 6.62
C ALA A 243 11.73 -14.95 5.15
N GLU A 244 10.96 -13.90 4.87
CA GLU A 244 10.52 -13.55 3.53
C GLU A 244 11.43 -12.47 2.95
N ARG A 245 11.98 -12.74 1.75
CA ARG A 245 12.88 -11.83 1.02
C ARG A 245 14.15 -11.41 1.79
N ALA A 246 14.53 -12.18 2.81
CA ALA A 246 15.51 -11.83 3.85
C ALA A 246 15.27 -10.48 4.57
N ASP A 247 14.10 -9.87 4.40
CA ASP A 247 13.77 -8.54 4.94
C ASP A 247 12.83 -8.63 6.15
N VAL A 248 11.88 -9.57 6.14
CA VAL A 248 10.82 -9.63 7.16
C VAL A 248 10.63 -11.05 7.67
N VAL A 249 10.22 -11.17 8.93
CA VAL A 249 9.83 -12.45 9.53
C VAL A 249 8.31 -12.50 9.61
N ARG A 250 7.73 -13.61 9.15
CA ARG A 250 6.34 -13.95 9.36
C ARG A 250 6.23 -15.17 10.26
N LEU A 251 5.31 -15.10 11.21
CA LEU A 251 4.83 -16.21 12.00
C LEU A 251 3.33 -16.35 11.77
N VAL A 252 2.86 -17.57 11.54
CA VAL A 252 1.43 -17.89 11.54
C VAL A 252 1.19 -19.10 12.42
N ALA A 253 0.43 -18.91 13.50
CA ALA A 253 0.05 -19.98 14.41
C ALA A 253 -1.36 -20.49 14.05
N PHE A 254 -1.51 -21.81 14.02
CA PHE A 254 -2.75 -22.52 13.78
C PHE A 254 -3.11 -23.39 14.99
N ASP A 255 -4.40 -23.47 15.32
CA ASP A 255 -4.98 -24.39 16.29
C ASP A 255 -6.20 -25.06 15.64
N ARG A 256 -6.13 -26.39 15.49
CA ARG A 256 -7.16 -27.21 14.82
C ARG A 256 -7.55 -26.67 13.44
N GLY A 257 -6.54 -26.34 12.63
CA GLY A 257 -6.71 -25.86 11.25
C GLY A 257 -7.20 -24.41 11.11
N ARG A 258 -7.40 -23.68 12.22
CA ARG A 258 -7.77 -22.26 12.20
C ARG A 258 -6.59 -21.40 12.58
N MET A 259 -6.39 -20.30 11.85
CA MET A 259 -5.39 -19.30 12.19
C MET A 259 -5.75 -18.67 13.54
N ALA A 260 -4.84 -18.81 14.51
CA ALA A 260 -4.98 -18.32 15.86
C ALA A 260 -4.26 -16.96 16.03
N ASP A 261 -3.06 -16.83 15.46
CA ASP A 261 -2.26 -15.60 15.50
C ASP A 261 -1.49 -15.44 14.19
N GLU A 262 -1.26 -14.19 13.80
CA GLU A 262 -0.39 -13.84 12.68
C GLU A 262 0.49 -12.66 13.08
N TYR A 263 1.79 -12.80 12.83
CA TYR A 263 2.77 -11.75 13.05
C TYR A 263 3.55 -11.51 11.78
N LEU A 264 3.73 -10.23 11.43
CA LEU A 264 4.64 -9.78 10.40
C LEU A 264 5.53 -8.67 10.96
N SER A 265 6.84 -8.86 10.91
CA SER A 265 7.80 -7.95 11.54
C SER A 265 7.74 -6.51 11.00
N VAL A 266 7.33 -6.32 9.75
CA VAL A 266 7.04 -5.01 9.16
C VAL A 266 5.65 -5.09 8.50
N PRO A 267 4.56 -4.71 9.20
CA PRO A 267 3.19 -4.90 8.73
C PRO A 267 2.91 -4.38 7.32
N GLU A 268 3.46 -3.21 6.97
CA GLU A 268 3.22 -2.55 5.68
C GLU A 268 4.27 -2.90 4.60
N TYR A 269 5.10 -3.93 4.81
CA TYR A 269 6.17 -4.31 3.87
C TYR A 269 5.65 -4.59 2.45
N TYR A 270 4.52 -5.30 2.37
CA TYR A 270 3.87 -5.65 1.10
C TYR A 270 2.95 -4.56 0.54
N GLY A 271 2.82 -3.45 1.25
CA GLY A 271 1.97 -2.33 0.87
C GLY A 271 1.30 -1.67 2.08
N PRO A 272 0.75 -0.46 1.91
CA PRO A 272 0.05 0.24 2.97
C PRO A 272 -1.16 -0.56 3.47
N LEU A 273 -1.40 -0.52 4.78
CA LEU A 273 -2.53 -1.19 5.42
C LEU A 273 -3.39 -0.19 6.20
N PRO A 274 -4.70 -0.44 6.36
CA PRO A 274 -5.49 0.24 7.37
C PRO A 274 -4.84 0.10 8.76
N PRO A 275 -4.87 1.12 9.63
CA PRO A 275 -4.23 1.05 10.95
C PRO A 275 -4.65 -0.15 11.82
N GLY A 276 -5.91 -0.60 11.70
CA GLY A 276 -6.42 -1.77 12.40
C GLY A 276 -5.76 -3.08 11.94
N ASP A 277 -5.54 -3.21 10.62
CA ASP A 277 -4.94 -4.41 10.02
C ASP A 277 -3.44 -4.47 10.35
N ALA A 278 -2.75 -3.33 10.34
CA ALA A 278 -1.36 -3.25 10.78
C ALA A 278 -1.18 -3.64 12.27
N ILE A 279 -2.15 -3.29 13.12
CA ILE A 279 -2.15 -3.70 14.54
C ILE A 279 -2.42 -5.21 14.69
N ALA A 280 -3.28 -5.78 13.84
CA ALA A 280 -3.60 -7.21 13.85
C ALA A 280 -2.39 -8.10 13.48
N LEU A 281 -1.38 -7.55 12.81
CA LEU A 281 -0.12 -8.24 12.47
C LEU A 281 0.95 -8.17 13.58
N ARG A 282 0.58 -7.73 14.79
CA ARG A 282 1.45 -7.82 15.97
C ARG A 282 1.24 -9.17 16.63
N ALA A 283 2.34 -9.86 16.95
CA ALA A 283 2.29 -11.09 17.72
C ALA A 283 1.51 -10.87 19.03
N ASN A 284 0.67 -11.83 19.39
CA ASN A 284 -0.05 -11.84 20.66
C ASN A 284 0.69 -12.74 21.67
N PRO A 285 1.52 -12.20 22.58
CA PRO A 285 2.39 -13.01 23.42
C PRO A 285 1.63 -13.89 24.40
N THR A 286 0.45 -13.45 24.86
CA THR A 286 -0.39 -14.23 25.78
C THR A 286 -1.04 -15.41 25.08
N LEU A 287 -1.50 -15.21 23.85
CA LEU A 287 -2.06 -16.29 23.05
C LEU A 287 -0.98 -17.31 22.66
N LEU A 288 0.15 -16.83 22.13
CA LEU A 288 1.26 -17.70 21.75
C LEU A 288 1.79 -18.49 22.94
N ALA A 289 2.00 -17.86 24.10
CA ALA A 289 2.39 -18.57 25.33
C ALA A 289 1.41 -19.67 25.73
N ARG A 290 0.10 -19.44 25.60
CA ARG A 290 -0.93 -20.45 25.88
C ARG A 290 -0.86 -21.62 24.89
N LEU A 291 -0.55 -21.35 23.62
CA LEU A 291 -0.49 -22.36 22.57
C LEU A 291 0.80 -23.17 22.63
N THR A 292 1.94 -22.53 22.86
CA THR A 292 3.26 -23.16 22.73
C THR A 292 3.90 -23.53 24.07
N GLY A 293 3.42 -22.98 25.19
CA GLY A 293 4.08 -23.08 26.50
C GLY A 293 5.25 -22.12 26.69
N ALA A 294 5.48 -21.22 25.74
CA ALA A 294 6.55 -20.21 25.79
C ALA A 294 6.30 -19.11 26.83
N GLU A 295 7.37 -18.44 27.24
CA GLU A 295 7.28 -17.29 28.15
C GLU A 295 6.78 -16.03 27.41
N PRO A 296 5.65 -15.40 27.83
CA PRO A 296 5.12 -14.21 27.16
C PRO A 296 6.12 -13.05 27.07
N GLY A 297 7.03 -12.94 28.05
CA GLY A 297 8.07 -11.92 28.09
C GLY A 297 9.11 -12.09 26.98
N ALA A 298 9.51 -13.33 26.69
CA ALA A 298 10.48 -13.65 25.63
C ALA A 298 9.89 -13.31 24.25
N ILE A 299 8.65 -13.73 23.99
CA ILE A 299 7.94 -13.43 22.74
C ILE A 299 7.83 -11.93 22.52
N ARG A 300 7.43 -11.16 23.56
CA ARG A 300 7.32 -9.69 23.48
C ARG A 300 8.67 -9.02 23.23
N ALA A 301 9.76 -9.60 23.70
CA ALA A 301 11.09 -9.05 23.52
C ALA A 301 11.55 -9.13 22.06
N VAL A 302 11.25 -10.24 21.37
CA VAL A 302 11.77 -10.53 20.02
C VAL A 302 10.76 -10.26 18.89
N ALA A 303 9.48 -10.62 19.06
CA ALA A 303 8.45 -10.51 18.02
C ALA A 303 7.84 -9.09 17.97
N ARG A 304 8.68 -8.08 17.70
CA ARG A 304 8.29 -6.68 17.61
C ARG A 304 8.06 -6.26 16.17
N THR A 305 7.07 -5.39 15.95
CA THR A 305 6.85 -4.76 14.64
C THR A 305 7.65 -3.48 14.49
N ALA A 306 8.15 -3.19 13.30
CA ALA A 306 8.84 -1.97 12.93
C ALA A 306 8.20 -1.27 11.72
N GLY A 307 8.59 0.00 11.48
CA GLY A 307 8.16 0.75 10.29
C GLY A 307 8.94 0.37 9.04
N SER A 308 10.14 -0.18 9.20
CA SER A 308 11.03 -0.60 8.12
C SER A 308 11.89 -1.82 8.51
N PRO A 309 12.33 -2.66 7.55
CA PRO A 309 13.24 -3.77 7.84
C PRO A 309 14.54 -3.35 8.52
N THR A 310 15.05 -2.15 8.22
CA THR A 310 16.32 -1.62 8.76
C THR A 310 16.30 -1.31 10.26
N GLU A 311 15.11 -1.27 10.87
CA GLU A 311 14.94 -1.10 12.32
C GLU A 311 15.04 -2.42 13.10
N LEU A 312 15.15 -3.55 12.39
CA LEU A 312 15.17 -4.90 12.94
C LEU A 312 16.50 -5.60 12.63
N PRO A 313 16.83 -6.68 13.36
CA PRO A 313 17.87 -7.61 12.92
C PRO A 313 17.56 -8.18 11.53
N PRO A 314 18.58 -8.65 10.78
CA PRO A 314 18.38 -9.39 9.53
C PRO A 314 17.34 -10.49 9.71
N ALA A 315 16.46 -10.71 8.72
CA ALA A 315 15.33 -11.63 8.89
C ALA A 315 15.74 -13.07 9.29
N PRO A 316 16.84 -13.67 8.78
CA PRO A 316 17.28 -14.98 9.25
C PRO A 316 17.65 -15.01 10.74
N GLU A 317 18.29 -13.94 11.24
CA GLU A 317 18.63 -13.81 12.67
C GLU A 317 17.37 -13.61 13.51
N LEU A 318 16.47 -12.72 13.08
CA LEU A 318 15.20 -12.49 13.76
C LEU A 318 14.32 -13.76 13.77
N LEU A 319 14.37 -14.57 12.72
CA LEU A 319 13.64 -15.84 12.64
C LEU A 319 14.09 -16.80 13.75
N GLU A 320 15.40 -16.99 13.92
CA GLU A 320 15.95 -17.84 14.98
C GLU A 320 15.60 -17.29 16.37
N LEU A 321 15.70 -15.97 16.58
CA LEU A 321 15.30 -15.35 17.85
C LEU A 321 13.81 -15.58 18.18
N VAL A 322 12.93 -15.51 17.17
CA VAL A 322 11.50 -15.79 17.34
C VAL A 322 11.26 -17.29 17.58
N ALA A 323 11.95 -18.18 16.86
CA ALA A 323 11.85 -19.62 17.04
C ALA A 323 12.29 -20.05 18.45
N ASP A 324 13.44 -19.54 18.91
CA ASP A 324 13.99 -19.79 20.25
C ASP A 324 13.01 -19.33 21.34
N ALA A 325 12.39 -18.16 21.17
CA ALA A 325 11.38 -17.66 22.11
C ALA A 325 10.14 -18.56 22.19
N LEU A 326 9.87 -19.39 21.17
CA LEU A 326 8.79 -20.38 21.14
C LEU A 326 9.24 -21.79 21.52
N GLY A 327 10.54 -21.98 21.79
CA GLY A 327 11.14 -23.30 22.04
C GLY A 327 11.26 -24.16 20.78
N ILE A 328 11.24 -23.55 19.59
CA ILE A 328 11.33 -24.23 18.31
C ILE A 328 12.80 -24.27 17.86
N GLU A 329 13.30 -25.46 17.54
CA GLU A 329 14.66 -25.65 17.05
C GLU A 329 14.71 -25.85 15.53
N GLY A 330 15.71 -25.23 14.90
CA GLY A 330 16.03 -25.44 13.47
C GLY A 330 15.03 -24.80 12.51
N ALA A 331 14.45 -23.64 12.87
CA ALA A 331 13.59 -22.89 11.96
C ALA A 331 14.35 -22.40 10.72
N GLY A 332 15.67 -22.14 10.85
CA GLY A 332 16.59 -21.75 9.78
C GLY A 332 17.10 -22.86 8.87
N LEU A 333 16.76 -24.13 9.11
CA LEU A 333 17.29 -25.24 8.32
C LEU A 333 16.64 -25.30 6.93
N ASP A 334 17.47 -25.54 5.92
CA ASP A 334 17.03 -25.92 4.59
C ASP A 334 16.75 -27.43 4.51
N PHE A 335 16.27 -27.88 3.35
CA PHE A 335 15.94 -29.29 3.13
C PHE A 335 17.16 -30.22 3.34
N GLU A 336 18.34 -29.82 2.87
CA GLU A 336 19.55 -30.64 2.98
C GLU A 336 20.01 -30.73 4.44
N GLY A 337 20.06 -29.61 5.16
CA GLY A 337 20.37 -29.57 6.58
C GLY A 337 19.37 -30.38 7.41
N ALA A 338 18.08 -30.25 7.11
CA ALA A 338 17.03 -31.02 7.78
C ALA A 338 17.16 -32.54 7.54
N SER A 339 17.52 -32.96 6.32
CA SER A 339 17.66 -34.38 5.98
C SER A 339 18.76 -35.10 6.77
N ARG A 340 19.71 -34.34 7.32
CA ARG A 340 20.83 -34.84 8.14
C ARG A 340 20.53 -34.86 9.63
N LEU A 341 19.36 -34.39 10.07
CA LEU A 341 18.95 -34.46 11.47
C LEU A 341 18.76 -35.93 11.89
N GLU A 342 19.20 -36.25 13.10
CA GLU A 342 19.02 -37.58 13.67
C GLU A 342 17.52 -37.93 13.76
N GLY A 343 17.15 -39.11 13.25
CA GLY A 343 15.76 -39.59 13.25
C GLY A 343 14.82 -38.87 12.26
N ALA A 344 15.33 -38.01 11.37
CA ALA A 344 14.50 -37.42 10.32
C ALA A 344 14.04 -38.47 9.29
N VAL A 345 12.83 -38.26 8.76
CA VAL A 345 12.23 -39.11 7.74
C VAL A 345 11.98 -38.27 6.49
N THR A 346 12.48 -38.73 5.34
CA THR A 346 12.15 -38.15 4.04
C THR A 346 10.88 -38.78 3.49
N VAL A 347 9.92 -37.93 3.13
CA VAL A 347 8.67 -38.30 2.46
C VAL A 347 8.78 -37.88 1.01
N GLU A 348 8.91 -38.85 0.11
CA GLU A 348 8.90 -38.63 -1.34
C GLU A 348 7.46 -38.42 -1.84
N HIS A 349 7.30 -37.50 -2.77
CA HIS A 349 6.03 -37.17 -3.41
C HIS A 349 6.09 -37.58 -4.89
N GLY A 350 5.03 -38.25 -5.36
CA GLY A 350 4.94 -38.81 -6.71
C GLY A 350 4.16 -37.96 -7.71
#